data_AF-A0A6L6ZU62-F1
#
_entry.id   AF-A0A6L6ZU62-F1
#
_cell.length_a   1.000
_cell.length_b   1.000
_cell.length_c   1.000
_cell.angle_alpha   90.00
_cell.angle_beta   90.00
_cell.angle_gamma   90.00
#
_symmetry.space_group_name_H-M   'P 1'
#
loop_
_entity.id
_entity.type
_entity.pdbx_description
1 polymer ?
#
loop_
_entity_poly.entity_id
_entity_poly.type
_entity_poly.pdbx_seq_one_letter_code
_entity_poly.pdbx_strand_id
1 'polypeptide(L)'
;MGHVYFDTLKFAEALEKAGMPAEQARAISSAIKDAHEAIEVATKNDLHYASSELKRDILSINEKIDHLVFQVTFRLGVIISICIVVVFAIIKMNM
;
A
#
# COMPACT_ATOMS: atom_id res chain seq x y z
N MET A 1 -10.01 -16.55 11.99
CA MET A 1 -9.83 -16.71 10.53
C MET A 1 -11.12 -17.32 9.99
N GLY A 2 -12.08 -16.52 9.55
CA GLY A 2 -13.34 -17.03 9.01
C GLY A 2 -13.29 -16.98 7.49
N HIS A 3 -12.96 -18.09 6.84
CA HIS A 3 -13.28 -18.26 5.43
C HIS A 3 -14.81 -18.31 5.38
N VAL A 4 -15.45 -17.27 4.83
CA VAL A 4 -16.90 -17.32 4.61
C VAL A 4 -17.10 -18.22 3.40
N TYR A 5 -17.32 -19.50 3.64
CA TYR A 5 -17.62 -20.45 2.58
C TYR A 5 -18.98 -20.13 1.96
N PHE A 6 -19.05 -20.19 0.63
CA PHE A 6 -20.31 -20.07 -0.07
C PHE A 6 -21.16 -21.31 0.24
N ASP A 7 -22.22 -21.13 1.00
CA ASP A 7 -23.16 -22.20 1.37
C ASP A 7 -24.11 -22.47 0.20
N THR A 8 -23.70 -23.41 -0.65
CA THR A 8 -24.46 -23.83 -1.84
C THR A 8 -25.84 -24.37 -1.51
N LEU A 9 -26.03 -24.98 -0.34
CA LEU A 9 -27.30 -25.58 0.07
C LEU A 9 -28.28 -24.47 0.46
N LYS A 10 -27.86 -23.57 1.34
CA LYS A 10 -28.69 -22.43 1.77
C LYS A 10 -29.06 -21.52 0.60
N PHE A 11 -28.15 -21.35 -0.37
CA PHE A 11 -28.43 -20.58 -1.58
C PHE A 11 -29.42 -21.29 -2.52
N ALA A 12 -29.27 -22.60 -2.73
CA ALA A 12 -30.22 -23.37 -3.52
C ALA A 12 -31.63 -23.37 -2.89
N GLU A 13 -31.73 -23.56 -1.57
CA GLU A 13 -33.01 -23.50 -0.85
C GLU A 13 -33.68 -22.12 -0.95
N ALA A 14 -32.89 -21.04 -0.98
CA ALA A 14 -33.42 -19.70 -1.17
C ALA A 14 -34.00 -19.51 -2.58
N LEU A 15 -33.34 -20.06 -3.60
CA LEU A 15 -33.83 -20.05 -4.98
C LEU A 15 -35.10 -20.92 -5.14
N GLU A 16 -35.14 -22.09 -4.49
CA GLU A 16 -36.33 -22.95 -4.48
C GLU A 16 -37.53 -22.25 -3.81
N LYS A 17 -37.31 -21.59 -2.67
CA LYS A 17 -38.36 -20.77 -2.01
C LYS A 17 -38.83 -19.59 -2.85
N ALA A 18 -38.00 -19.10 -3.76
CA ALA A 18 -38.36 -18.06 -4.72
C ALA A 18 -39.12 -18.61 -5.94
N GLY A 19 -39.40 -19.91 -6.00
CA GLY A 19 -40.15 -20.57 -7.06
C GLY A 19 -39.29 -21.18 -8.17
N MET A 20 -37.97 -21.26 -7.98
CA MET A 20 -37.08 -21.91 -8.94
C MET A 20 -37.15 -23.44 -8.81
N PRO A 21 -37.18 -24.20 -9.92
CA PRO A 21 -37.08 -25.66 -9.87
C PRO A 21 -35.78 -26.12 -9.20
N ALA A 22 -35.86 -27.17 -8.38
CA ALA A 22 -34.74 -27.66 -7.57
C ALA A 22 -33.47 -27.99 -8.38
N GLU A 23 -33.62 -28.58 -9.58
CA GLU A 23 -32.46 -28.84 -10.44
C GLU A 23 -31.78 -27.56 -10.92
N GLN A 24 -32.56 -26.54 -11.26
CA GLN A 24 -32.04 -25.26 -11.74
C GLN A 24 -31.40 -24.46 -10.60
N ALA A 25 -32.00 -24.50 -9.41
CA ALA A 25 -31.44 -23.89 -8.20
C ALA A 25 -30.08 -24.50 -7.82
N ARG A 26 -29.94 -25.83 -7.92
CA ARG A 26 -28.68 -26.55 -7.67
C ARG A 26 -27.63 -26.28 -8.75
N ALA A 27 -28.03 -26.24 -10.02
CA ALA A 27 -27.10 -25.94 -11.11
C ALA A 27 -26.52 -24.53 -10.97
N ILE A 28 -27.36 -23.54 -10.63
CA ILE A 28 -26.92 -22.15 -10.44
C ILE A 28 -26.07 -22.01 -9.18
N SER A 29 -26.43 -22.68 -8.08
CA SER A 29 -25.63 -22.63 -6.85
C SER A 29 -24.24 -23.23 -7.05
N SER A 30 -24.11 -24.31 -7.82
CA SER A 30 -22.81 -24.90 -8.17
C SER A 30 -21.98 -23.96 -9.04
N ALA A 31 -22.57 -23.40 -10.11
CA ALA A 31 -21.85 -22.49 -11.00
C ALA A 31 -21.32 -21.24 -10.27
N ILE A 32 -22.09 -20.70 -9.31
CA ILE A 32 -21.68 -19.54 -8.51
C ILE A 32 -20.59 -19.92 -7.51
N LYS A 33 -20.67 -21.11 -6.89
CA LYS A 33 -19.60 -21.61 -6.03
C LYS A 33 -18.29 -21.73 -6.81
N ASP A 34 -18.32 -22.37 -7.98
CA ASP A 34 -17.14 -22.58 -8.82
C ASP A 34 -16.54 -21.24 -9.27
N ALA A 35 -17.39 -20.27 -9.63
CA ALA A 35 -16.94 -18.92 -9.98
C ALA A 35 -16.33 -18.16 -8.78
N HIS A 36 -16.81 -18.40 -7.56
CA HIS A 36 -16.27 -17.77 -6.35
C HIS A 36 -14.96 -18.42 -5.88
N GLU A 37 -14.82 -19.74 -6.05
CA GLU A 37 -13.59 -20.48 -5.74
C GLU A 37 -12.49 -20.25 -6.78
N ALA A 38 -12.84 -19.88 -8.02
CA ALA A 38 -11.88 -19.53 -9.07
C ALA A 38 -11.22 -18.15 -8.90
N ILE A 39 -11.70 -17.30 -7.99
CA ILE A 39 -11.10 -15.99 -7.72
C ILE A 39 -10.04 -16.18 -6.63
N GLU A 40 -8.78 -16.28 -7.04
CA GLU A 40 -7.64 -16.17 -6.13
C GLU A 40 -7.60 -14.76 -5.51
N VAL A 41 -8.18 -14.62 -4.33
CA VAL A 41 -8.10 -13.40 -3.54
C VAL A 41 -6.92 -13.47 -2.57
N ALA A 42 -6.16 -12.38 -2.49
CA ALA A 42 -5.14 -12.23 -1.46
C ALA A 42 -5.80 -12.31 -0.07
N THR A 43 -5.22 -13.09 0.84
CA THR A 43 -5.74 -13.18 2.20
C THR A 43 -5.51 -11.87 2.95
N LYS A 44 -6.26 -11.65 4.03
CA LYS A 44 -6.01 -10.51 4.94
C LYS A 44 -4.57 -10.49 5.47
N ASN A 45 -3.97 -11.66 5.65
CA ASN A 45 -2.59 -11.78 6.13
C ASN A 45 -1.59 -11.33 5.05
N ASP A 46 -1.83 -11.68 3.80
CA ASP A 46 -1.00 -11.24 2.66
C ASP A 46 -1.05 -9.72 2.51
N LEU A 47 -2.24 -9.13 2.62
CA LEU A 47 -2.42 -7.68 2.61
C LEU A 47 -1.72 -7.01 3.80
N HIS A 48 -1.76 -7.63 4.98
CA HIS A 48 -1.07 -7.12 6.16
C HIS A 48 0.45 -7.17 6.01
N TYR A 49 0.98 -8.26 5.43
CA TYR A 49 2.39 -8.40 5.13
C TYR A 49 2.85 -7.35 4.12
N ALA A 50 2.14 -7.21 2.99
CA ALA A 50 2.43 -6.20 1.97
C ALA A 50 2.37 -4.78 2.54
N SER A 51 1.36 -4.47 3.36
CA SER A 51 1.25 -3.15 4.01
C SER A 51 2.41 -2.88 4.98
N SER A 52 2.87 -3.90 5.69
CA SER A 52 3.98 -3.79 6.65
C SER A 52 5.32 -3.61 5.92
N GLU A 53 5.51 -4.30 4.80
CA GLU A 53 6.66 -4.11 3.91
C GLU A 53 6.70 -2.70 3.32
N LEU A 54 5.58 -2.24 2.73
CA LEU A 54 5.47 -0.88 2.21
C LEU A 54 5.74 0.18 3.29
N LYS A 55 5.26 -0.03 4.52
CA LYS A 55 5.54 0.88 5.63
C LYS A 55 7.03 0.95 5.98
N ARG A 56 7.74 -0.18 5.93
CA ARG A 56 9.20 -0.22 6.15
C ARG A 56 9.96 0.52 5.04
N ASP A 57 9.55 0.32 3.79
CA ASP A 57 10.17 0.99 2.66
C ASP A 57 9.98 2.52 2.73
N ILE A 58 8.76 2.98 3.07
CA ILE A 58 8.47 4.40 3.27
C ILE A 58 9.34 4.99 4.39
N LEU A 59 9.49 4.30 5.52
CA LEU A 59 10.35 4.75 6.61
C LEU A 59 11.82 4.85 6.17
N SER A 60 12.32 3.85 5.45
CA SER A 60 13.69 3.87 4.93
C SER A 60 13.92 5.00 3.93
N ILE A 61 12.94 5.29 3.07
CA ILE A 61 13.00 6.39 2.12
C ILE A 61 13.02 7.74 2.86
N ASN A 62 12.16 7.92 3.88
CA ASN A 62 12.14 9.15 4.67
C ASN A 62 13.48 9.39 5.38
N GLU A 63 14.07 8.38 6.01
CA GLU A 63 15.39 8.51 6.66
C GLU A 63 16.47 8.94 5.66
N LYS A 64 16.46 8.36 4.46
CA LYS A 64 17.39 8.75 3.39
C LYS A 64 17.15 10.19 2.97
N ILE A 65 15.90 10.59 2.75
CA ILE A 65 15.55 11.97 2.38
C ILE A 65 16.03 12.95 3.44
N ASP A 66 15.75 12.70 4.72
CA ASP A 66 16.16 13.58 5.81
C ASP A 66 17.69 13.74 5.86
N HIS A 67 18.41 12.63 5.70
CA HIS A 67 19.86 12.66 5.65
C HIS A 67 20.40 13.44 4.44
N LEU A 68 19.82 13.25 3.25
CA LEU A 68 20.17 14.02 2.05
C LEU A 68 19.87 15.52 2.24
N VAL A 69 18.69 15.86 2.76
CA VAL A 69 18.28 17.25 3.02
C VAL A 69 19.24 17.92 4.01
N PHE A 70 19.60 17.23 5.10
CA PHE A 70 20.57 17.74 6.06
C PHE A 70 21.94 17.98 5.42
N GLN A 71 22.46 17.01 4.66
CA GLN A 71 23.76 17.16 4.00
C GLN A 71 23.77 18.31 2.99
N VAL A 72 22.72 18.46 2.18
CA VAL A 72 22.60 19.55 1.21
C VAL A 72 22.52 20.89 1.94
N THR A 73 21.68 21.00 2.97
CA THR A 73 21.51 22.22 3.76
C THR A 73 22.82 22.65 4.41
N PHE A 74 23.54 21.70 5.03
CA PHE A 74 24.82 21.97 5.68
C PHE A 74 25.89 22.39 4.68
N ARG A 75 26.03 21.68 3.54
CA ARG A 75 27.01 22.02 2.50
C ARG A 75 26.76 23.42 1.92
N LEU A 76 25.50 23.75 1.62
CA LEU A 76 25.14 25.08 1.14
C LEU A 76 25.40 26.15 2.20
N GLY A 77 25.08 25.88 3.46
CA GLY A 77 25.37 26.79 4.57
C GLY A 77 26.86 27.10 4.72
N VAL A 78 27.72 26.07 4.60
CA VAL A 78 29.19 26.24 4.62
C VAL A 78 29.66 27.09 3.42
N ILE A 79 29.17 26.79 2.21
CA ILE A 79 29.53 27.55 1.01
C ILE A 79 29.13 29.03 1.15
N ILE A 80 27.91 29.31 1.61
CA ILE A 80 27.41 30.68 1.81
C ILE A 80 28.26 31.40 2.86
N SER A 81 28.59 30.74 3.98
CA SER A 81 29.45 31.32 5.02
C SER A 81 30.83 31.70 4.48
N ILE A 82 31.47 30.82 3.70
CA ILE A 82 32.76 31.11 3.06
C ILE A 82 32.64 32.31 2.11
N CYS A 83 31.62 32.33 1.26
CA CYS A 83 31.38 33.44 0.33
C CYS A 83 31.25 34.78 1.06
N ILE A 84 30.50 34.83 2.18
CA ILE A 84 30.33 36.05 2.98
C ILE A 84 31.67 36.52 3.55
N VAL A 85 32.48 35.61 4.08
CA VAL A 85 33.81 35.94 4.64
C VAL A 85 34.74 36.51 3.57
N VAL A 86 34.75 35.91 2.38
CA VAL A 86 35.59 36.39 1.26
C VAL A 86 35.16 37.78 0.80
N VAL A 87 33.84 38.01 0.63
CA VAL A 87 33.31 39.33 0.23
C VAL A 87 33.67 40.39 1.27
N PHE A 88 33.52 40.08 2.57
CA PHE A 88 33.89 41.00 3.64
C PHE A 88 35.37 41.39 3.63
N ALA A 89 36.26 40.42 3.39
CA ALA A 89 37.70 40.66 3.32
C ALA A 89 38.08 41.60 2.15
N ILE A 90 37.44 41.42 0.99
CA ILE A 90 37.66 42.27 -0.19
C ILE A 90 37.22 43.71 0.09
N ILE A 91 36.04 43.90 0.69
CA ILE A 91 35.52 45.24 1.03
C ILE A 91 36.47 45.96 1.99
N LYS A 92 36.95 45.26 3.03
CA LYS A 92 37.89 45.85 4.00
C LYS A 92 39.23 46.24 3.38
N MET A 93 39.72 45.52 2.38
CA MET A 93 41.01 45.79 1.74
C MET A 93 40.92 46.96 0.74
N ASN A 94 39.72 47.26 0.22
CA ASN A 94 39.49 48.32 -0.76
C ASN A 94 39.02 49.65 -0.12
N MET A 95 38.88 49.71 1.21
CA MET A 95 38.52 50.91 1.98
C MET A 95 39.71 51.35 2.84
#